data_AF-I1DU69-F1
#
_entry.id   AF-I1DU69-F1
#
_cell.length_a   1.000
_cell.length_b   1.000
_cell.length_c   1.000
_cell.angle_alpha   90.00
_cell.angle_beta   90.00
_cell.angle_gamma   90.00
#
_symmetry.space_group_name_H-M   'P 1'
#
loop_
_entity.id
_entity.type
_entity.pdbx_description
1 polymer ?
#
loop_
_entity_poly.entity_id
_entity_poly.type
_entity_poly.pdbx_seq_one_letter_code
_entity_poly.pdbx_strand_id
1 'polypeptide(L)'
;MLAGEFRQRFILQQAAAADTIAASDKHQAAVLVPLVDYGDKLQVLFTQRALHLRHHPGQISFPGGRIEPGESSSLAALREAEEEIGLLPSAVELLGRLPLQSTSTGFTIQPWVGLLKPQRRWILQVDEVAGVFEVPLTHFLQQENRYQFSLPLRGKIQQLHAMPYQDKFIWGATAAILHRLCVQLA
;
A
#
# COMPACT_ATOMS: atom_id res chain seq x y z
N MET A 1 12.58 5.67 12.76
CA MET A 1 12.80 4.22 12.60
C MET A 1 13.73 4.02 11.42
N LEU A 2 14.84 3.30 11.61
CA LEU A 2 15.81 2.98 10.57
C LEU A 2 15.42 1.69 9.82
N ALA A 3 15.97 1.47 8.62
CA ALA A 3 15.67 0.28 7.82
C ALA A 3 16.01 -1.05 8.53
N GLY A 4 17.12 -1.10 9.26
CA GLY A 4 17.52 -2.29 10.04
C GLY A 4 16.52 -2.61 11.16
N GLU A 5 16.11 -1.60 11.92
CA GLU A 5 15.10 -1.72 12.98
C GLU A 5 13.74 -2.16 12.39
N PHE A 6 13.31 -1.50 11.30
CA PHE A 6 12.08 -1.84 10.60
C PHE A 6 12.06 -3.30 10.18
N ARG A 7 13.13 -3.75 9.51
CA ARG A 7 13.27 -5.13 9.03
C ARG A 7 13.12 -6.12 10.18
N GLN A 8 13.85 -5.90 11.27
CA GLN A 8 13.83 -6.79 12.42
C GLN A 8 12.42 -6.90 13.01
N ARG A 9 11.74 -5.77 13.23
CA ARG A 9 10.36 -5.75 13.75
C ARG A 9 9.39 -6.44 12.80
N PHE A 10 9.42 -6.07 11.52
CA PHE A 10 8.50 -6.61 10.52
C PHE A 10 8.61 -8.13 10.37
N ILE A 11 9.83 -8.68 10.36
CA ILE A 11 10.07 -10.13 10.23
C ILE A 11 9.66 -10.88 11.50
N LEU A 12 10.05 -10.37 12.68
CA LEU A 12 9.79 -11.07 13.95
C LEU A 12 8.31 -11.02 14.38
N GLN A 13 7.58 -9.98 13.96
CA GLN A 13 6.19 -9.76 14.33
C GLN A 13 5.21 -10.20 13.23
N GLN A 14 5.64 -11.06 12.29
CA GLN A 14 4.74 -11.60 11.27
C GLN A 14 3.55 -12.28 11.95
N ALA A 15 2.36 -11.68 11.77
CA ALA A 15 1.13 -12.25 12.26
C ALA A 15 0.94 -13.62 11.61
N ALA A 16 0.67 -14.65 12.41
CA ALA A 16 0.28 -15.96 11.90
C ALA A 16 -0.90 -15.76 10.93
N ALA A 17 -0.72 -16.21 9.69
CA ALA A 17 -1.64 -15.97 8.59
C ALA A 17 -3.05 -16.47 8.94
N ALA A 18 -3.94 -15.56 9.32
CA ALA A 18 -5.37 -15.79 9.25
C ALA A 18 -5.84 -15.47 7.83
N ASP A 19 -5.35 -16.24 6.85
CA ASP A 19 -5.84 -16.23 5.47
C ASP A 19 -7.17 -17.01 5.40
N THR A 20 -8.17 -16.60 6.19
CA THR A 20 -9.52 -17.14 6.09
C THR A 20 -10.44 -16.12 5.43
N ILE A 21 -10.03 -15.64 4.24
CA ILE A 21 -10.94 -14.93 3.34
C ILE A 21 -11.15 -15.86 2.15
N ALA A 22 -12.37 -16.39 2.01
CA ALA A 22 -12.76 -17.17 0.83
C ALA A 22 -12.68 -16.25 -0.39
N ALA A 23 -11.54 -16.27 -1.10
CA ALA A 23 -11.33 -15.47 -2.27
C ALA A 23 -11.98 -16.14 -3.48
N SER A 24 -12.87 -15.43 -4.16
CA SER A 24 -13.18 -15.72 -5.56
C SER A 24 -11.97 -15.32 -6.41
N ASP A 25 -11.48 -16.21 -7.27
CA ASP A 25 -10.36 -15.95 -8.18
C ASP A 25 -10.57 -14.71 -9.07
N LYS A 26 -11.81 -14.23 -9.23
CA LYS A 26 -12.14 -13.14 -10.16
C LYS A 26 -11.85 -11.73 -9.65
N HIS A 27 -11.46 -11.55 -8.38
CA HIS A 27 -11.25 -10.22 -7.77
C HIS A 27 -10.01 -10.16 -6.87
N GLN A 28 -8.88 -10.70 -7.33
CA GLN A 28 -7.61 -10.55 -6.63
C GLN A 28 -6.79 -9.38 -7.19
N ALA A 29 -6.18 -8.63 -6.27
CA ALA A 29 -5.26 -7.55 -6.57
C ALA A 29 -4.03 -7.66 -5.68
N ALA A 30 -2.91 -7.12 -6.13
CA ALA A 30 -1.70 -7.01 -5.33
C ALA A 30 -1.19 -5.58 -5.36
N VAL A 31 -0.65 -5.13 -4.24
CA VAL A 31 -0.05 -3.79 -4.13
C VAL A 31 1.32 -3.89 -3.51
N LEU A 32 2.23 -3.03 -3.94
CA LEU A 32 3.50 -2.81 -3.29
C LEU A 32 3.32 -1.72 -2.23
N VAL A 33 3.78 -1.95 -1.00
CA VAL A 33 3.96 -0.97 0.07
C VAL A 33 5.43 -0.56 0.07
N PRO A 34 5.84 0.40 -0.77
CA PRO A 34 7.24 0.80 -0.94
C PRO A 34 7.72 1.67 0.22
N LEU A 35 8.84 1.27 0.82
CA LEU A 35 9.56 2.01 1.84
C LEU A 35 10.91 2.47 1.30
N VAL A 36 11.03 3.78 1.11
CA VAL A 36 12.25 4.44 0.63
C VAL A 36 13.19 4.69 1.81
N ASP A 37 14.34 4.05 1.77
CA ASP A 37 15.38 4.14 2.80
C ASP A 37 16.44 5.18 2.45
N TYR A 38 16.35 6.35 3.09
CA TYR A 38 17.33 7.43 2.99
C TYR A 38 18.54 7.23 3.92
N GLY A 39 18.61 6.12 4.65
CA GLY A 39 19.68 5.80 5.60
C GLY A 39 19.35 6.21 7.03
N ASP A 40 18.87 7.43 7.25
CA ASP A 40 18.49 7.98 8.56
C ASP A 40 16.97 7.95 8.82
N LYS A 41 16.17 7.76 7.76
CA LYS A 41 14.71 7.73 7.81
C LYS A 41 14.11 6.84 6.72
N LEU A 42 12.92 6.33 7.02
CA LEU A 42 12.07 5.63 6.07
C LEU A 42 10.89 6.52 5.65
N GLN A 43 10.61 6.51 4.36
CA GLN A 43 9.43 7.16 3.79
C GLN A 43 8.57 6.13 3.08
N VAL A 44 7.25 6.28 3.19
CA VAL A 44 6.29 5.47 2.43
C VAL A 44 5.96 6.21 1.14
N LEU A 45 6.17 5.57 0.00
CA LEU A 45 5.85 6.13 -1.32
C LEU A 45 4.40 5.79 -1.71
N PHE A 46 3.71 6.77 -2.28
CA PHE A 46 2.34 6.64 -2.78
C PHE A 46 2.21 7.15 -4.20
N THR A 47 1.20 6.64 -4.91
CA THR A 47 0.69 7.18 -6.17
C THR A 47 -0.59 7.98 -5.92
N GLN A 48 -0.79 9.02 -6.73
CA GLN A 48 -2.06 9.71 -6.84
C GLN A 48 -2.66 9.40 -8.21
N ARG A 49 -3.84 8.78 -8.19
CA ARG A 49 -4.56 8.39 -9.41
C ARG A 49 -4.99 9.60 -10.22
N ALA A 50 -4.92 9.51 -11.55
CA ALA A 50 -5.34 10.58 -12.43
C ALA A 50 -6.84 10.90 -12.25
N LEU A 51 -7.19 12.19 -12.33
CA LEU A 51 -8.57 12.66 -12.07
C LEU A 51 -9.57 12.20 -13.13
N HIS A 52 -9.10 11.86 -14.34
CA HIS A 52 -9.95 11.47 -15.46
C HIS A 52 -10.35 9.98 -15.44
N LEU A 53 -9.82 9.19 -14.50
CA LEU A 53 -10.11 7.77 -14.40
C LEU A 53 -11.55 7.51 -13.95
N ARG A 54 -12.19 6.50 -14.56
CA ARG A 54 -13.56 6.07 -14.22
C ARG A 54 -13.69 5.56 -12.78
N HIS A 55 -12.62 4.97 -12.25
CA HIS A 55 -12.61 4.39 -10.91
C HIS A 55 -11.58 5.09 -10.04
N HIS A 56 -12.05 5.56 -8.88
CA HIS A 56 -11.23 6.16 -7.82
C HIS A 56 -10.37 7.36 -8.29
N PRO A 57 -10.95 8.34 -9.02
CA PRO A 57 -10.20 9.49 -9.51
C PRO A 57 -9.59 10.30 -8.35
N GLY A 58 -8.32 10.66 -8.47
CA GLY A 58 -7.61 11.46 -7.48
C GLY A 58 -7.27 10.75 -6.16
N GLN A 59 -7.69 9.48 -5.99
CA GLN A 59 -7.40 8.75 -4.76
C GLN A 59 -5.90 8.45 -4.62
N ILE A 60 -5.46 8.41 -3.36
CA ILE A 60 -4.10 8.03 -3.00
C ILE A 60 -4.05 6.53 -2.75
N SER A 61 -3.13 5.88 -3.44
CA SER A 61 -2.95 4.44 -3.40
C SER A 61 -1.48 4.07 -3.30
N PHE A 62 -1.27 2.81 -2.95
CA PHE A 62 -0.05 2.13 -3.27
C PHE A 62 -0.03 1.77 -4.76
N PRO A 63 1.15 1.67 -5.40
CA PRO A 63 1.25 1.07 -6.71
C PRO A 63 0.73 -0.37 -6.68
N GLY A 64 -0.09 -0.73 -7.66
CA GLY A 64 -0.64 -2.07 -7.71
C GLY A 64 -1.95 -2.17 -8.48
N GLY A 65 -2.25 -3.41 -8.87
CA GLY A 65 -3.38 -3.71 -9.75
C GLY A 65 -3.82 -5.15 -9.64
N ARG A 66 -4.43 -5.63 -10.71
CA ARG A 66 -5.04 -6.97 -10.74
C ARG A 66 -3.93 -8.02 -10.84
N ILE A 67 -4.16 -9.17 -10.21
CA ILE A 67 -3.30 -10.34 -10.43
C ILE A 67 -3.73 -11.01 -11.74
N GLU A 68 -2.80 -11.22 -12.65
CA GLU A 68 -3.06 -11.90 -13.92
C GLU A 68 -3.14 -13.44 -13.75
N PRO A 69 -3.84 -14.16 -14.65
CA PRO A 69 -3.91 -15.62 -14.59
C PRO A 69 -2.52 -16.27 -14.64
N GLY A 70 -2.18 -17.04 -13.60
CA GLY A 70 -0.88 -17.71 -13.47
C GLY A 70 0.23 -16.85 -12.87
N GLU A 71 -0.05 -15.58 -12.55
CA GLU A 71 0.89 -14.67 -11.89
C GLU A 71 0.85 -14.83 -10.36
N SER A 72 2.01 -14.76 -9.71
CA SER A 72 2.05 -14.69 -8.25
C SER A 72 1.74 -13.27 -7.78
N SER A 73 1.18 -13.10 -6.58
CA SER A 73 0.83 -11.77 -6.08
C SER A 73 2.05 -10.85 -5.88
N SER A 74 3.24 -11.40 -5.60
CA SER A 74 4.46 -10.61 -5.51
C SER A 74 4.91 -10.11 -6.88
N LEU A 75 4.81 -10.94 -7.92
CA LEU A 75 5.11 -10.53 -9.30
C LEU A 75 4.13 -9.47 -9.79
N ALA A 76 2.84 -9.64 -9.52
CA ALA A 76 1.82 -8.65 -9.82
C ALA A 76 2.12 -7.29 -9.18
N ALA A 77 2.45 -7.25 -7.88
CA ALA A 77 2.78 -6.01 -7.18
C ALA A 77 4.03 -5.31 -7.77
N LEU A 78 5.04 -6.07 -8.19
CA LEU A 78 6.26 -5.53 -8.79
C LEU A 78 6.04 -5.06 -10.23
N ARG A 79 5.33 -5.84 -11.05
CA ARG A 79 4.96 -5.49 -12.42
C ARG A 79 4.15 -4.19 -12.45
N GLU A 80 3.12 -4.10 -11.62
CA GLU A 80 2.27 -2.90 -11.55
C GLU A 80 3.06 -1.67 -11.05
N ALA A 81 3.99 -1.84 -10.12
CA ALA A 81 4.88 -0.74 -9.70
C ALA A 81 5.85 -0.32 -10.82
N GLU A 82 6.36 -1.26 -11.61
CA GLU A 82 7.15 -0.95 -12.79
C GLU A 82 6.33 -0.21 -13.84
N GLU A 83 5.13 -0.71 -14.15
CA GLU A 83 4.21 -0.09 -15.08
C GLU A 83 3.84 1.32 -14.62
N GLU A 84 3.28 1.50 -13.43
CA GLU A 84 2.73 2.79 -12.98
C GLU A 84 3.77 3.90 -12.76
N ILE A 85 4.95 3.55 -12.21
CA ILE A 85 5.95 4.54 -11.74
C ILE A 85 7.39 4.27 -12.22
N GLY A 86 7.62 3.25 -13.02
CA GLY A 86 8.95 2.89 -13.54
C GLY A 86 9.87 2.26 -12.50
N LEU A 87 9.32 1.72 -11.41
CA LEU A 87 10.11 1.08 -10.36
C LEU A 87 10.57 -0.32 -10.81
N LEU A 88 11.83 -0.44 -11.22
CA LEU A 88 12.39 -1.72 -11.63
C LEU A 88 12.28 -2.76 -10.50
N PRO A 89 11.83 -3.99 -10.78
CA PRO A 89 11.72 -5.05 -9.77
C PRO A 89 13.03 -5.33 -9.03
N SER A 90 14.17 -5.21 -9.71
CA SER A 90 15.51 -5.40 -9.14
C SER A 90 15.93 -4.31 -8.15
N ALA A 91 15.24 -3.16 -8.13
CA ALA A 91 15.46 -2.08 -7.18
C ALA A 91 14.69 -2.27 -5.86
N VAL A 92 13.85 -3.31 -5.77
CA VAL A 92 12.98 -3.58 -4.63
C VAL A 92 13.43 -4.84 -3.92
N GLU A 93 13.70 -4.72 -2.63
CA GLU A 93 13.85 -5.85 -1.74
C GLU A 93 12.50 -6.17 -1.09
N LEU A 94 11.84 -7.24 -1.53
CA LEU A 94 10.60 -7.69 -0.91
C LEU A 94 10.87 -8.37 0.44
N LEU A 95 10.26 -7.83 1.50
CA LEU A 95 10.42 -8.34 2.87
C LEU A 95 9.37 -9.37 3.25
N GLY A 96 8.16 -9.25 2.68
CA GLY A 96 7.04 -10.13 3.00
C GLY A 96 5.70 -9.45 2.78
N ARG A 97 4.63 -10.14 3.17
CA ARG A 97 3.25 -9.71 2.93
C ARG A 97 2.55 -9.35 4.24
N LEU A 98 1.70 -8.33 4.19
CA LEU A 98 0.72 -8.01 5.24
C LEU A 98 -0.54 -8.89 5.10
N PRO A 99 -1.39 -9.01 6.13
CA PRO A 99 -2.65 -9.74 6.01
C PRO A 99 -3.56 -9.15 4.90
N LEU A 100 -4.35 -10.01 4.25
CA LEU A 100 -5.24 -9.67 3.13
C LEU A 100 -6.22 -8.54 3.44
N GLN A 101 -6.35 -7.56 2.53
CA GLN A 101 -7.26 -6.43 2.71
C GLN A 101 -8.43 -6.50 1.72
N SER A 102 -9.65 -6.73 2.22
CA SER A 102 -10.86 -6.60 1.41
C SER A 102 -11.23 -5.14 1.16
N THR A 103 -11.81 -4.89 -0.02
CA THR A 103 -12.32 -3.59 -0.43
C THR A 103 -13.83 -3.60 -0.52
N SER A 104 -14.45 -2.42 -0.49
CA SER A 104 -15.89 -2.28 -0.72
C SER A 104 -16.33 -2.63 -2.14
N THR A 105 -15.41 -2.59 -3.11
CA THR A 105 -15.65 -2.98 -4.51
C THR A 105 -15.56 -4.49 -4.74
N GLY A 106 -15.20 -5.29 -3.73
CA GLY A 106 -15.17 -6.75 -3.80
C GLY A 106 -13.79 -7.34 -4.13
N PHE A 107 -12.76 -6.50 -4.25
CA PHE A 107 -11.38 -6.97 -4.38
C PHE A 107 -10.80 -7.40 -3.05
N THR A 108 -9.97 -8.46 -3.11
CA THR A 108 -9.07 -8.88 -2.03
C THR A 108 -7.65 -8.50 -2.42
N ILE A 109 -7.09 -7.51 -1.72
CA ILE A 109 -5.75 -6.97 -1.94
C ILE A 109 -4.73 -7.79 -1.15
N GLN A 110 -3.63 -8.15 -1.81
CA GLN A 110 -2.43 -8.77 -1.25
C GLN A 110 -1.30 -7.73 -1.12
N PRO A 111 -1.05 -7.14 0.07
CA PRO A 111 -0.09 -6.06 0.22
C PRO A 111 1.32 -6.59 0.52
N TRP A 112 2.27 -6.32 -0.36
CA TRP A 112 3.67 -6.71 -0.23
C TRP A 112 4.52 -5.54 0.24
N VAL A 113 5.30 -5.71 1.31
CA VAL A 113 6.19 -4.68 1.83
C VAL A 113 7.55 -4.82 1.15
N GLY A 114 8.04 -3.72 0.56
CA GLY A 114 9.33 -3.66 -0.11
C GLY A 114 10.19 -2.51 0.38
N LEU A 115 11.48 -2.74 0.56
CA LEU A 115 12.48 -1.70 0.78
C LEU A 115 13.14 -1.33 -0.54
N LEU A 116 13.41 -0.04 -0.73
CA LEU A 116 14.13 0.48 -1.89
C LEU A 116 14.97 1.69 -1.50
N LYS A 117 15.96 2.01 -2.33
CA LYS A 117 16.75 3.24 -2.20
C LYS A 117 16.06 4.41 -2.92
N PRO A 118 16.39 5.67 -2.58
CA PRO A 118 15.86 6.84 -3.26
C PRO A 118 16.08 6.78 -4.77
N GLN A 119 15.03 7.02 -5.54
CA GLN A 119 15.10 7.07 -6.99
C GLN A 119 15.42 8.49 -7.44
N ARG A 120 16.28 8.64 -8.45
CA ARG A 120 16.60 9.96 -9.02
C ARG A 120 15.38 10.58 -9.70
N ARG A 121 14.53 9.74 -10.31
CA ARG A 121 13.32 10.14 -11.03
C ARG A 121 12.36 8.96 -11.13
N TRP A 122 11.07 9.25 -11.08
CA TRP A 122 9.98 8.32 -11.39
C TRP A 122 9.51 8.49 -12.83
N ILE A 123 9.12 7.39 -13.48
CA ILE A 123 8.58 7.38 -14.84
C ILE A 123 7.10 7.03 -14.72
N LEU A 124 6.24 8.05 -14.73
CA LEU A 124 4.82 7.86 -14.49
C LEU A 124 4.08 7.44 -15.76
N GLN A 125 3.18 6.47 -15.64
CA GLN A 125 2.12 6.26 -16.63
C GLN A 125 1.07 7.33 -16.44
N VAL A 126 1.19 8.41 -17.20
CA VAL A 126 0.38 9.62 -17.03
C VAL A 126 -1.12 9.41 -17.22
N ASP A 127 -1.51 8.36 -17.93
CA ASP A 127 -2.91 7.97 -18.11
C ASP A 127 -3.51 7.41 -16.80
N GLU A 128 -2.70 6.87 -15.90
CA GLU A 128 -3.17 6.28 -14.65
C GLU A 128 -2.73 7.05 -13.40
N VAL A 129 -1.52 7.61 -13.42
CA VAL A 129 -0.86 8.23 -12.27
C VAL A 129 -0.57 9.70 -12.56
N ALA A 130 -1.24 10.58 -11.80
CA ALA A 130 -1.02 12.03 -11.89
C ALA A 130 0.23 12.48 -11.11
N GLY A 131 0.69 11.69 -10.13
CA GLY A 131 1.85 12.05 -9.34
C GLY A 131 2.24 10.99 -8.32
N VAL A 132 3.44 11.18 -7.77
CA VAL A 132 4.01 10.37 -6.69
C VAL A 132 4.48 11.28 -5.58
N PHE A 133 4.36 10.81 -4.36
CA PHE A 133 4.84 11.54 -3.19
C PHE A 133 5.20 10.57 -2.07
N GLU A 134 5.97 11.07 -1.11
CA GLU A 134 6.47 10.31 0.01
C GLU A 134 5.96 10.92 1.33
N VAL A 135 5.66 10.07 2.30
CA VAL A 135 5.30 10.48 3.66
C VAL A 135 6.22 9.78 4.66
N PRO A 136 6.76 10.48 5.67
CA PRO A 136 7.61 9.84 6.66
C PRO A 136 6.88 8.68 7.34
N LEU A 137 7.51 7.51 7.45
CA LEU A 137 6.89 6.37 8.13
C LEU A 137 6.52 6.72 9.58
N THR A 138 7.32 7.56 10.23
CA THR A 138 7.09 8.06 11.59
C THR A 138 5.77 8.81 11.74
N HIS A 139 5.28 9.46 10.67
CA HIS A 139 3.96 10.10 10.67
C HIS A 139 2.84 9.09 10.97
N PHE A 140 2.90 7.90 10.37
CA PHE A 140 1.86 6.87 10.54
C PHE A 140 1.98 6.09 11.87
N LEU A 141 3.18 6.04 12.44
CA LEU A 141 3.41 5.38 13.73
C LEU A 141 2.79 6.17 14.89
N GLN A 142 2.68 7.49 14.76
CA GLN A 142 1.98 8.38 15.69
C GLN A 142 0.47 8.11 15.69
N GLN A 143 -0.10 7.81 16.86
CA GLN A 143 -1.50 7.41 16.99
C GLN A 143 -2.45 8.55 16.66
N GLU A 144 -2.07 9.79 16.96
CA GLU A 144 -2.79 11.03 16.68
C GLU A 144 -3.02 11.27 15.17
N ASN A 145 -2.22 10.65 14.31
CA ASN A 145 -2.36 10.73 12.86
C ASN A 145 -3.22 9.60 12.28
N ARG A 146 -3.76 8.71 13.12
CA ARG A 146 -4.58 7.55 12.70
C ARG A 146 -6.02 7.73 13.13
N TYR A 147 -6.88 7.99 12.14
CA TYR A 147 -8.30 8.19 12.32
C TYR A 147 -9.07 6.95 11.92
N GLN A 148 -10.17 6.68 12.64
CA GLN A 148 -11.16 5.69 12.26
C GLN A 148 -12.53 6.36 12.23
N PHE A 149 -13.32 6.02 11.21
CA PHE A 149 -14.68 6.53 11.07
C PHE A 149 -15.57 5.47 10.44
N SER A 150 -16.85 5.56 10.76
CA SER A 150 -17.86 4.61 10.31
C SER A 150 -18.74 5.25 9.24
N LEU A 151 -18.93 4.58 8.11
CA LEU A 151 -19.90 4.99 7.10
C LEU A 151 -20.91 3.88 6.82
N PRO A 152 -22.21 4.21 6.67
CA PRO A 152 -23.18 3.27 6.14
C PRO A 152 -22.89 3.04 4.66
N LEU A 153 -22.41 1.84 4.31
CA LEU A 153 -22.11 1.45 2.93
C LEU A 153 -22.83 0.13 2.63
N ARG A 154 -23.66 0.12 1.58
CA ARG A 154 -24.46 -1.06 1.15
C ARG A 154 -25.26 -1.70 2.30
N GLY A 155 -25.87 -0.89 3.16
CA GLY A 155 -26.70 -1.35 4.28
C GLY A 155 -25.93 -1.93 5.47
N LYS A 156 -24.59 -1.85 5.49
CA LYS A 156 -23.74 -2.22 6.63
C LYS A 156 -22.90 -1.04 7.08
N ILE A 157 -22.60 -0.97 8.37
CA ILE A 157 -21.63 0.00 8.90
C ILE A 157 -20.23 -0.53 8.56
N GLN A 158 -19.49 0.17 7.72
CA GLN A 158 -18.07 -0.11 7.45
C GLN A 158 -17.18 0.79 8.31
N GLN A 159 -16.24 0.17 9.03
CA GLN A 159 -15.14 0.87 9.66
C GLN A 159 -14.08 1.20 8.60
N LEU A 160 -13.75 2.47 8.47
CA LEU A 160 -12.74 2.98 7.54
C LEU A 160 -11.63 3.66 8.32
N HIS A 161 -10.43 3.61 7.74
CA HIS A 161 -9.25 4.28 8.26
C HIS A 161 -8.95 5.53 7.44
N ALA A 162 -8.41 6.56 8.09
CA ALA A 162 -7.79 7.71 7.44
C ALA A 162 -6.49 8.12 8.15
N MET A 163 -5.53 8.58 7.37
CA MET A 163 -4.23 9.08 7.81
C MET A 163 -3.86 10.33 6.99
N PRO A 164 -4.48 11.48 7.26
CA PRO A 164 -4.20 12.71 6.52
C PRO A 164 -2.74 13.14 6.73
N TYR A 165 -2.14 13.73 5.69
CA TYR A 165 -0.81 14.32 5.74
C TYR A 165 -0.78 15.56 4.84
N GLN A 166 -0.61 16.74 5.43
CA GLN A 166 -0.66 18.01 4.69
C GLN A 166 -1.96 18.12 3.86
N ASP A 167 -1.86 18.33 2.55
CA ASP A 167 -2.98 18.38 1.59
C ASP A 167 -3.46 17.00 1.13
N LYS A 168 -2.81 15.92 1.58
CA LYS A 168 -3.07 14.54 1.15
C LYS A 168 -4.00 13.83 2.12
N PHE A 169 -5.13 13.34 1.61
CA PHE A 169 -6.07 12.54 2.39
C PHE A 169 -5.93 11.05 2.05
N ILE A 170 -5.15 10.33 2.85
CA ILE A 170 -4.94 8.88 2.69
C ILE A 170 -6.04 8.14 3.46
N TRP A 171 -6.88 7.37 2.78
CA TRP A 171 -8.05 6.74 3.42
C TRP A 171 -8.42 5.40 2.78
N GLY A 172 -9.41 4.72 3.36
CA GLY A 172 -9.96 3.50 2.81
C GLY A 172 -8.98 2.33 2.89
N ALA A 173 -8.85 1.56 1.81
CA ALA A 173 -8.01 0.37 1.77
C ALA A 173 -6.52 0.70 1.99
N THR A 174 -6.02 1.81 1.42
CA THR A 174 -4.65 2.27 1.61
C THR A 174 -4.34 2.52 3.08
N ALA A 175 -5.21 3.29 3.76
CA ALA A 175 -5.05 3.58 5.19
C ALA A 175 -5.25 2.35 6.07
N ALA A 176 -6.12 1.41 5.68
CA ALA A 176 -6.28 0.14 6.41
C ALA A 176 -5.02 -0.74 6.34
N ILE A 177 -4.37 -0.81 5.17
CA ILE A 177 -3.09 -1.50 5.00
C ILE A 177 -2.00 -0.83 5.84
N LEU A 178 -1.90 0.51 5.81
CA LEU A 178 -0.97 1.26 6.67
C LEU A 178 -1.23 1.01 8.16
N HIS A 179 -2.48 0.98 8.57
CA HIS A 179 -2.83 0.69 9.96
C HIS A 179 -2.33 -0.67 10.40
N ARG A 180 -2.51 -1.71 9.57
CA ARG A 180 -1.99 -3.06 9.84
C ARG A 180 -0.47 -3.07 9.92
N LEU A 181 0.21 -2.38 9.01
CA LEU A 181 1.67 -2.23 9.10
C LEU A 181 2.08 -1.58 10.42
N CYS A 182 1.42 -0.50 10.84
CA CYS A 182 1.73 0.18 12.09
C CYS A 182 1.47 -0.69 13.32
N VAL A 183 0.37 -1.45 13.33
CA VAL A 183 0.06 -2.41 14.41
C VAL A 183 1.10 -3.52 14.47
N GLN A 184 1.55 -4.02 13.32
CA GLN A 184 2.57 -5.05 13.27
C GLN A 184 3.94 -4.57 13.77
N LEU A 185 4.27 -3.29 13.61
CA LEU A 185 5.56 -2.71 14.04
C LEU A 185 5.59 -2.24 15.50
N ALA A 186 4.42 -2.22 16.17
CA ALA A 186 4.28 -1.81 17.56
C ALA A 186 4.90 -2.84 18.51
#